data_AF-A0A520USN1-F1
#
_entry.id   AF-A0A520USN1-F1
#
_cell.length_a   1.000
_cell.length_b   1.000
_cell.length_c   1.000
_cell.angle_alpha   90.00
_cell.angle_beta   90.00
_cell.angle_gamma   90.00
#
_symmetry.space_group_name_H-M   'P 1'
#
loop_
_entity.id
_entity.type
_entity.pdbx_description
1 polymer ?
#
loop_
_entity_poly.entity_id
_entity_poly.type
_entity_poly.pdbx_seq_one_letter_code
_entity_poly.pdbx_strand_id
1 'polypeptide(L)'
;MKKFVYLIIFPLLLACSGGGSGGDDSPQPNKVTSLQIYLSDTTTIVGQSLIFSVIDNTGQTRTSEAKFFVNDVEIQGSKYTFNETGKFQVHATFQGISSQRKEVTVNPVPIEYKKRVMVEDYTGTWCGWCPRVSYALELLEKETDDAVIVAAHQGDPMQFSQISALMSAFSVSGFPTAIINREQKWTSPQPNNVAQVTAKLAQKAYIGLAINPTIDGRNLNINTKMSIGYNYSVLKLGVYIIEDNLEYDQENYTSYYNGAAVLRGFKHHNVLRASLTNILGDQLPNDEVGHGKDYEKTFNYSIPAQYNKENIKVVVFVTEGSSKVVLNSRVAEIGETQEIEKKE
;
A
#
# COMPACT_ATOMS: atom_id res chain seq x y z
N MET A 1 -3.38 -9.02 -2.79
CA MET A 1 -3.62 -9.81 -4.03
C MET A 1 -4.24 -11.14 -3.63
N LYS A 2 -5.50 -11.42 -4.02
CA LYS A 2 -6.12 -12.75 -3.80
C LYS A 2 -5.36 -13.76 -4.67
N LYS A 3 -4.49 -14.59 -4.07
CA LYS A 3 -3.76 -15.63 -4.81
C LYS A 3 -4.69 -16.84 -4.97
N PHE A 4 -5.06 -17.11 -6.21
CA PHE A 4 -5.73 -18.36 -6.61
C PHE A 4 -4.77 -19.53 -6.39
N VAL A 5 -5.21 -20.54 -5.65
CA VAL A 5 -4.52 -21.83 -5.54
C VAL A 5 -4.83 -22.60 -6.82
N TYR A 6 -3.86 -22.69 -7.72
CA TYR A 6 -3.96 -23.58 -8.87
C TYR A 6 -3.58 -25.01 -8.42
N LEU A 7 -4.60 -25.85 -8.26
CA LEU A 7 -4.43 -27.30 -8.14
C LEU A 7 -4.19 -27.86 -9.54
N ILE A 8 -2.93 -28.16 -9.88
CA ILE A 8 -2.59 -28.82 -11.14
C ILE A 8 -2.79 -30.33 -10.95
N ILE A 9 -3.83 -30.88 -11.58
CA ILE A 9 -4.01 -32.32 -11.80
C ILE A 9 -3.61 -32.61 -13.24
N PHE A 10 -2.67 -33.53 -13.47
CA PHE A 10 -2.31 -34.03 -14.79
C PHE A 10 -2.36 -35.58 -14.83
N PRO A 11 -2.75 -36.19 -15.96
CA PRO A 11 -3.21 -37.57 -16.01
C PRO A 11 -2.07 -38.58 -16.17
N LEU A 12 -2.24 -39.77 -15.57
CA LEU A 12 -1.41 -40.95 -15.81
C LEU A 12 -1.63 -41.46 -17.23
N LEU A 13 -0.56 -41.51 -18.03
CA LEU A 13 -0.51 -42.33 -19.25
C LEU A 13 0.34 -43.57 -18.98
N LEU A 14 -0.29 -44.74 -19.05
CA LEU A 14 0.34 -46.05 -19.08
C LEU A 14 0.98 -46.28 -20.46
N ALA A 15 2.28 -46.58 -20.49
CA ALA A 15 2.97 -47.05 -21.69
C ALA A 15 3.53 -48.47 -21.46
N CYS A 16 3.18 -49.37 -22.36
CA CYS A 16 3.55 -50.79 -22.34
C CYS A 16 5.00 -51.04 -22.76
N SER A 17 5.60 -52.06 -22.15
CA SER A 17 6.94 -52.61 -22.41
C SER A 17 6.99 -53.44 -23.71
N GLY A 18 7.97 -53.18 -24.56
CA GLY A 18 8.39 -54.05 -25.67
C GLY A 18 9.90 -54.28 -25.60
N GLY A 19 10.33 -55.53 -25.42
CA GLY A 19 11.73 -55.92 -25.25
C GLY A 19 12.49 -56.09 -26.58
N GLY A 20 13.77 -55.72 -26.56
CA GLY A 20 14.72 -55.96 -27.64
C GLY A 20 16.15 -55.65 -27.17
N SER A 21 17.01 -56.65 -27.19
CA SER A 21 18.39 -56.64 -26.70
C SER A 21 19.41 -56.21 -27.77
N GLY A 22 20.29 -55.26 -27.40
CA GLY A 22 21.51 -54.88 -28.12
C GLY A 22 22.21 -53.68 -27.44
N GLY A 23 23.45 -53.86 -26.96
CA GLY A 23 24.36 -52.74 -26.65
C GLY A 23 24.83 -52.09 -27.96
N ASP A 24 25.20 -50.82 -28.07
CA ASP A 24 25.98 -49.97 -27.17
C ASP A 24 25.76 -48.48 -27.50
N ASP A 25 25.99 -47.60 -26.52
CA ASP A 25 26.15 -46.13 -26.59
C ASP A 25 25.15 -45.25 -27.39
N SER A 26 23.86 -45.42 -27.11
CA SER A 26 22.86 -44.37 -27.36
C SER A 26 22.88 -43.33 -26.23
N PRO A 27 22.64 -42.01 -26.49
CA PRO A 27 22.53 -41.03 -25.42
C PRO A 27 21.40 -41.47 -24.50
N GLN A 28 21.73 -41.96 -23.31
CA GLN A 28 20.77 -42.46 -22.32
C GLN A 28 19.70 -41.37 -22.09
N PRO A 29 18.46 -41.54 -22.57
CA PRO A 29 17.44 -40.50 -22.49
C PRO A 29 17.00 -40.20 -21.05
N ASN A 30 17.50 -40.98 -20.08
CA ASN A 30 17.17 -40.90 -18.66
C ASN A 30 18.34 -40.47 -17.77
N LYS A 31 19.47 -40.01 -18.32
CA LYS A 31 20.59 -39.56 -17.48
C LYS A 31 20.27 -38.19 -16.87
N VAL A 32 20.26 -38.15 -15.53
CA VAL A 32 20.18 -36.90 -14.78
C VAL A 32 21.50 -36.14 -14.96
N THR A 33 21.41 -34.89 -15.41
CA THR A 33 22.55 -34.00 -15.65
C THR A 33 22.35 -32.61 -15.05
N SER A 34 21.11 -32.20 -14.76
CA SER A 34 20.81 -30.97 -14.05
C SER A 34 19.53 -31.10 -13.21
N LEU A 35 19.39 -30.22 -12.22
CA LEU A 35 18.23 -30.12 -11.33
C LEU A 35 17.73 -28.68 -11.27
N GLN A 36 16.41 -28.53 -11.23
CA GLN A 36 15.76 -27.25 -10.99
C GLN A 36 14.95 -27.32 -9.69
N ILE A 37 15.37 -26.53 -8.69
CA ILE A 37 14.61 -26.38 -7.44
C ILE A 37 13.51 -25.31 -7.58
N TYR A 38 12.34 -25.58 -7.02
CA TYR A 38 11.24 -24.64 -6.85
C TYR A 38 10.92 -24.47 -5.38
N LEU A 39 10.56 -23.26 -4.99
CA LEU A 39 10.15 -22.91 -3.64
C LEU A 39 8.72 -22.38 -3.72
N SER A 40 7.90 -22.67 -2.71
CA SER A 40 6.53 -22.16 -2.63
C SER A 40 6.48 -20.63 -2.58
N ASP A 41 7.52 -19.98 -2.04
CA ASP A 41 7.78 -18.55 -2.10
C ASP A 41 9.29 -18.30 -1.92
N THR A 42 9.76 -17.09 -2.22
CA THR A 42 11.14 -16.62 -1.93
C THR A 42 11.17 -15.65 -0.76
N THR A 43 10.00 -15.32 -0.21
CA THR A 43 9.85 -14.48 0.98
C THR A 43 8.92 -15.14 1.98
N THR A 44 9.22 -15.03 3.27
CA THR A 44 8.36 -15.55 4.34
C THR A 44 8.55 -14.72 5.62
N ILE A 45 7.86 -15.08 6.69
CA ILE A 45 8.08 -14.54 8.03
C ILE A 45 8.62 -15.64 8.95
N VAL A 46 9.32 -15.24 10.00
CA VAL A 46 9.88 -16.17 10.99
C VAL A 46 8.77 -17.05 11.59
N GLY A 47 9.08 -18.33 11.77
CA GLY A 47 8.16 -19.37 12.24
C GLY A 47 7.26 -19.98 11.14
N GLN A 48 7.32 -19.50 9.89
CA GLN A 48 6.57 -20.09 8.79
C GLN A 48 7.40 -21.09 7.98
N SER A 49 6.71 -22.09 7.42
CA SER A 49 7.33 -23.07 6.56
C SER A 49 7.22 -22.72 5.07
N LEU A 50 8.26 -23.06 4.31
CA LEU A 50 8.19 -23.12 2.85
C LEU A 50 8.28 -24.57 2.39
N ILE A 51 7.69 -24.85 1.22
CA ILE A 51 7.72 -26.15 0.55
C ILE A 51 8.67 -26.05 -0.64
N PHE A 52 9.50 -27.07 -0.80
CA PHE A 52 10.50 -27.19 -1.85
C PHE A 52 10.11 -28.33 -2.79
N SER A 53 10.47 -28.22 -4.06
CA SER A 53 10.35 -29.30 -5.03
C SER A 53 11.50 -29.28 -6.02
N VAL A 54 11.79 -30.43 -6.62
CA VAL A 54 12.88 -30.58 -7.59
C VAL A 54 12.37 -31.30 -8.83
N ILE A 55 12.73 -30.78 -9.99
CA ILE A 55 12.54 -31.44 -11.29
C ILE A 55 13.91 -31.59 -11.95
N ASP A 56 14.19 -32.74 -12.56
CA ASP A 56 15.42 -32.98 -13.31
C ASP A 56 15.30 -32.56 -14.79
N ASN A 57 16.41 -32.66 -15.53
CA ASN A 57 16.44 -32.37 -16.97
C ASN A 57 15.58 -33.31 -17.84
N THR A 58 15.06 -34.41 -17.31
CA THR A 58 14.16 -35.32 -18.04
C THR A 58 12.69 -34.98 -17.80
N GLY A 59 12.42 -33.99 -16.93
CA GLY A 59 11.07 -33.57 -16.55
C GLY A 59 10.47 -34.39 -15.40
N GLN A 60 11.23 -35.31 -14.80
CA GLN A 60 10.76 -36.11 -13.68
C GLN A 60 10.90 -35.34 -12.36
N THR A 61 9.87 -35.42 -11.52
CA THR A 61 9.91 -34.84 -10.17
C THR A 61 10.75 -35.72 -9.25
N ARG A 62 11.75 -35.12 -8.59
CA ARG A 62 12.71 -35.78 -7.69
C ARG A 62 12.56 -35.39 -6.23
N THR A 63 11.48 -34.69 -5.87
CA THR A 63 11.29 -34.10 -4.54
C THR A 63 11.41 -35.09 -3.37
N SER A 64 10.92 -36.33 -3.51
CA SER A 64 11.02 -37.35 -2.45
C SER A 64 12.40 -38.02 -2.36
N GLU A 65 13.21 -37.89 -3.40
CA GLU A 65 14.51 -38.58 -3.55
C GLU A 65 15.69 -37.61 -3.35
N ALA A 66 15.43 -36.31 -3.49
CA ALA A 66 16.41 -35.25 -3.32
C ALA A 66 16.65 -34.92 -1.85
N LYS A 67 17.88 -34.50 -1.55
CA LYS A 67 18.26 -33.87 -0.29
C LYS A 67 18.15 -32.36 -0.43
N PHE A 68 17.63 -31.68 0.58
CA PHE A 68 17.49 -30.23 0.59
C PHE A 68 18.43 -29.61 1.61
N PHE A 69 18.88 -28.39 1.33
CA PHE A 69 19.87 -27.68 2.13
C PHE A 69 19.46 -26.24 2.34
N VAL A 70 19.68 -25.72 3.54
CA VAL A 70 19.52 -24.31 3.90
C VAL A 70 20.85 -23.82 4.49
N ASN A 71 21.48 -22.83 3.84
CA ASN A 71 22.86 -22.39 4.15
C ASN A 71 23.84 -23.58 4.23
N ASP A 72 23.74 -24.48 3.25
CA ASP A 72 24.54 -25.70 3.12
C ASP A 72 24.36 -26.74 4.26
N VAL A 73 23.40 -26.54 5.17
CA VAL A 73 22.99 -27.54 6.17
C VAL A 73 21.83 -28.37 5.63
N GLU A 74 21.99 -29.70 5.58
CA GLU A 74 20.95 -30.64 5.13
C GLU A 74 19.72 -30.58 6.05
N ILE A 75 18.53 -30.48 5.47
CA ILE A 75 17.25 -30.47 6.17
C ILE A 75 16.48 -31.77 5.95
N GLN A 76 15.52 -32.06 6.83
CA GLN A 76 14.67 -33.25 6.72
C GLN A 76 13.46 -32.97 5.80
N GLY A 77 13.41 -33.69 4.68
CA GLY A 77 12.32 -33.62 3.72
C GLY A 77 12.27 -32.31 2.92
N SER A 78 11.14 -32.10 2.24
CA SER A 78 10.95 -30.98 1.31
C SER A 78 10.20 -29.80 1.92
N LYS A 79 10.10 -29.71 3.25
CA LYS A 79 9.43 -28.63 3.96
C LYS A 79 10.35 -28.12 5.06
N TYR A 80 10.53 -26.81 5.15
CA TYR A 80 11.41 -26.19 6.14
C TYR A 80 10.76 -25.00 6.83
N THR A 81 10.86 -24.94 8.16
CA THR A 81 10.44 -23.79 8.97
C THR A 81 11.65 -22.93 9.30
N PHE A 82 11.59 -21.66 8.92
CA PHE A 82 12.66 -20.70 9.21
C PHE A 82 12.43 -20.08 10.59
N ASN A 83 13.31 -20.38 11.55
CA ASN A 83 13.18 -19.92 12.94
C ASN A 83 13.95 -18.62 13.24
N GLU A 84 14.71 -18.12 12.26
CA GLU A 84 15.48 -16.89 12.37
C GLU A 84 15.18 -15.98 11.18
N THR A 85 15.21 -14.66 11.41
CA THR A 85 15.09 -13.66 10.35
C THR A 85 16.42 -13.54 9.60
N GLY A 86 16.35 -13.25 8.31
CA GLY A 86 17.56 -13.05 7.49
C GLY A 86 17.42 -13.60 6.09
N LYS A 87 18.55 -13.71 5.40
CA LYS A 87 18.65 -14.29 4.06
C LYS A 87 19.25 -15.68 4.14
N PHE A 88 18.62 -16.64 3.48
CA PHE A 88 19.01 -18.04 3.49
C PHE A 88 19.18 -18.55 2.06
N GLN A 89 20.23 -19.32 1.81
CA GLN A 89 20.45 -19.95 0.51
C GLN A 89 19.90 -21.37 0.53
N VAL A 90 18.92 -21.65 -0.34
CA VAL A 90 18.27 -22.95 -0.47
C VAL A 90 18.73 -23.62 -1.76
N HIS A 91 19.14 -24.88 -1.67
CA HIS A 91 19.41 -25.73 -2.82
C HIS A 91 19.07 -27.19 -2.52
N ALA A 92 19.09 -28.02 -3.56
CA ALA A 92 18.87 -29.45 -3.44
C ALA A 92 19.96 -30.24 -4.17
N THR A 93 20.16 -31.49 -3.76
CA THR A 93 21.02 -32.44 -4.46
C THR A 93 20.30 -33.77 -4.71
N PHE A 94 20.59 -34.38 -5.85
CA PHE A 94 20.12 -35.72 -6.21
C PHE A 94 21.20 -36.40 -7.05
N GLN A 95 21.59 -37.63 -6.68
CA GLN A 95 22.67 -38.39 -7.35
C GLN A 95 23.99 -37.61 -7.53
N GLY A 96 24.36 -36.77 -6.56
CA GLY A 96 25.58 -35.95 -6.61
C GLY A 96 25.48 -34.69 -7.47
N ILE A 97 24.35 -34.45 -8.13
CA ILE A 97 24.08 -33.24 -8.91
C ILE A 97 23.41 -32.22 -8.01
N SER A 98 23.83 -30.95 -8.08
CA SER A 98 23.25 -29.84 -7.32
C SER A 98 22.32 -29.01 -8.20
N SER A 99 21.22 -28.53 -7.63
CA SER A 99 20.38 -27.50 -8.25
C SER A 99 21.04 -26.13 -8.19
N GLN A 100 20.42 -25.13 -8.83
CA GLN A 100 20.71 -23.74 -8.53
C GLN A 100 20.41 -23.40 -7.05
N ARG A 101 21.12 -22.40 -6.51
CA ARG A 101 20.80 -21.79 -5.22
C ARG A 101 19.72 -20.72 -5.38
N LYS A 102 18.75 -20.70 -4.48
CA LYS A 102 17.72 -19.67 -4.39
C LYS A 102 17.79 -18.99 -3.03
N GLU A 103 17.78 -17.67 -3.02
CA GLU A 103 17.70 -16.88 -1.78
C GLU A 103 16.25 -16.87 -1.27
N VAL A 104 16.09 -17.14 0.02
CA VAL A 104 14.86 -16.92 0.79
C VAL A 104 15.09 -15.78 1.77
N THR A 105 14.24 -14.76 1.73
CA THR A 105 14.23 -13.70 2.75
C THR A 105 13.16 -13.99 3.81
N VAL A 106 13.59 -14.11 5.06
CA VAL A 106 12.73 -14.36 6.23
C VAL A 106 12.62 -13.07 7.02
N ASN A 107 11.42 -12.50 7.06
CA ASN A 107 11.12 -11.25 7.76
C ASN A 107 10.65 -11.52 9.20
N PRO A 108 10.75 -10.53 10.10
CA PRO A 108 10.04 -10.60 11.38
C PRO A 108 8.52 -10.71 11.18
N VAL A 109 7.79 -11.13 12.22
CA VAL A 109 6.32 -11.11 12.21
C VAL A 109 5.85 -9.66 12.10
N PRO A 110 5.02 -9.30 11.11
CA PRO A 110 4.56 -7.93 10.96
C PRO A 110 3.72 -7.45 12.14
N ILE A 111 3.89 -6.18 12.52
CA ILE A 111 3.04 -5.51 13.51
C ILE A 111 1.91 -4.81 12.75
N GLU A 112 0.67 -5.15 13.07
CA GLU A 112 -0.51 -4.56 12.43
C GLU A 112 -1.03 -3.34 13.21
N TYR A 113 -1.38 -2.29 12.48
CA TYR A 113 -1.93 -1.03 13.00
C TYR A 113 -3.36 -0.81 12.49
N LYS A 114 -4.08 0.13 13.12
CA LYS A 114 -5.41 0.52 12.64
C LYS A 114 -5.30 1.10 11.23
N LYS A 115 -6.06 0.53 10.29
CA LYS A 115 -6.07 0.93 8.89
C LYS A 115 -7.00 2.13 8.69
N ARG A 116 -6.50 3.15 8.00
CA ARG A 116 -7.28 4.25 7.45
C ARG A 116 -7.20 4.27 5.94
N VAL A 117 -8.17 4.95 5.34
CA VAL A 117 -8.26 5.14 3.90
C VAL A 117 -8.19 6.62 3.57
N MET A 118 -7.29 6.99 2.66
CA MET A 118 -7.20 8.35 2.14
C MET A 118 -8.05 8.49 0.89
N VAL A 119 -8.81 9.57 0.78
CA VAL A 119 -9.53 9.96 -0.45
C VAL A 119 -9.10 11.37 -0.84
N GLU A 120 -8.50 11.48 -2.03
CA GLU A 120 -8.19 12.77 -2.65
C GLU A 120 -9.29 13.11 -3.67
N ASP A 121 -10.08 14.15 -3.40
CA ASP A 121 -11.10 14.68 -4.29
C ASP A 121 -10.55 15.86 -5.10
N TYR A 122 -10.38 15.67 -6.40
CA TYR A 122 -9.99 16.71 -7.33
C TYR A 122 -11.26 17.38 -7.82
N THR A 123 -11.38 18.69 -7.53
CA THR A 123 -12.65 19.43 -7.64
C THR A 123 -12.45 20.91 -8.03
N GLY A 124 -13.55 21.65 -8.18
CA GLY A 124 -13.56 23.10 -8.40
C GLY A 124 -14.97 23.69 -8.29
N THR A 125 -15.09 24.94 -7.84
CA THR A 125 -16.40 25.61 -7.65
C THR A 125 -17.21 25.72 -8.95
N TRP A 126 -16.53 25.81 -10.09
CA TRP A 126 -17.13 25.91 -11.43
C TRP A 126 -17.62 24.57 -11.98
N CYS A 127 -17.31 23.45 -11.32
CA CYS A 127 -17.60 22.11 -11.80
C CYS A 127 -19.00 21.64 -11.37
N GLY A 128 -19.98 21.71 -12.27
CA GLY A 128 -21.37 21.32 -11.97
C GLY A 128 -21.57 19.86 -11.53
N TRP A 129 -20.67 18.94 -11.89
CA TRP A 129 -20.76 17.54 -11.45
C TRP A 129 -20.03 17.26 -10.13
N CYS A 130 -19.23 18.20 -9.63
CA CYS A 130 -18.44 18.03 -8.42
C CYS A 130 -19.26 17.87 -7.13
N PRO A 131 -20.47 18.48 -6.99
CA PRO A 131 -21.38 18.17 -5.89
C PRO A 131 -21.70 16.67 -5.73
N ARG A 132 -21.58 15.86 -6.78
CA ARG A 132 -21.72 14.39 -6.68
C ARG A 132 -20.67 13.76 -5.78
N VAL A 133 -19.42 14.23 -5.83
CA VAL A 133 -18.35 13.69 -4.98
C VAL A 133 -18.45 14.28 -3.57
N SER A 134 -18.78 15.57 -3.42
CA SER A 134 -19.07 16.16 -2.11
C SER A 134 -20.15 15.37 -1.36
N TYR A 135 -21.26 15.04 -2.04
CA TYR A 135 -22.31 14.23 -1.45
C TYR A 135 -21.86 12.79 -1.13
N ALA A 136 -21.00 12.18 -1.96
CA ALA A 136 -20.44 10.86 -1.67
C ALA A 136 -19.52 10.86 -0.43
N LEU A 137 -18.79 11.95 -0.22
CA LEU A 137 -17.94 12.14 0.97
C LEU A 137 -18.79 12.29 2.23
N GLU A 138 -19.90 13.06 2.18
CA GLU A 138 -20.85 13.15 3.31
C GLU A 138 -21.48 11.79 3.66
N LEU A 139 -21.70 10.91 2.67
CA LEU A 139 -22.15 9.54 2.92
C LEU A 139 -21.04 8.69 3.54
N LEU A 140 -19.80 8.84 3.06
CA LEU A 140 -18.64 8.13 3.60
C LEU A 140 -18.38 8.49 5.07
N GLU A 141 -18.45 9.78 5.42
CA GLU A 141 -18.27 10.26 6.80
C GLU A 141 -19.37 9.75 7.74
N LYS A 142 -20.55 9.38 7.23
CA LYS A 142 -21.60 8.70 8.01
C LYS A 142 -21.32 7.21 8.19
N GLU A 143 -20.55 6.59 7.32
CA GLU A 143 -20.20 5.16 7.38
C GLU A 143 -18.93 4.89 8.20
N THR A 144 -18.00 5.84 8.27
CA THR A 144 -16.71 5.63 8.96
C THR A 144 -16.01 6.94 9.34
N ASP A 145 -15.39 6.93 10.52
CA ASP A 145 -14.44 7.97 10.98
C ASP A 145 -12.99 7.69 10.55
N ASP A 146 -12.73 6.55 9.89
CA ASP A 146 -11.38 6.11 9.48
C ASP A 146 -11.02 6.51 8.04
N ALA A 147 -11.80 7.43 7.46
CA ALA A 147 -11.50 8.07 6.18
C ALA A 147 -10.76 9.41 6.40
N VAL A 148 -9.68 9.61 5.63
CA VAL A 148 -8.91 10.85 5.59
C VAL A 148 -9.16 11.52 4.25
N ILE A 149 -9.86 12.65 4.25
CA ILE A 149 -10.33 13.32 3.04
C ILE A 149 -9.44 14.53 2.76
N VAL A 150 -9.09 14.74 1.48
CA VAL A 150 -8.34 15.91 1.01
C VAL A 150 -8.98 16.41 -0.29
N ALA A 151 -9.54 17.62 -0.27
CA ALA A 151 -10.15 18.26 -1.43
C ALA A 151 -9.12 19.16 -2.15
N ALA A 152 -8.70 18.76 -3.34
CA ALA A 152 -7.73 19.42 -4.19
C ALA A 152 -8.43 20.29 -5.24
N HIS A 153 -8.61 21.57 -4.92
CA HIS A 153 -9.28 22.55 -5.77
C HIS A 153 -8.39 23.10 -6.89
N GLN A 154 -8.95 23.29 -8.09
CA GLN A 154 -8.28 23.86 -9.25
C GLN A 154 -9.16 24.91 -9.96
N GLY A 155 -8.57 26.05 -10.30
CA GLY A 155 -9.21 27.08 -11.11
C GLY A 155 -10.23 27.94 -10.35
N ASP A 156 -10.12 27.98 -9.02
CA ASP A 156 -11.03 28.74 -8.14
C ASP A 156 -10.24 29.38 -6.97
N PRO A 157 -10.91 30.18 -6.11
CA PRO A 157 -10.25 30.87 -4.98
C PRO A 157 -9.61 29.95 -3.94
N MET A 158 -9.91 28.66 -3.93
CA MET A 158 -9.40 27.68 -2.98
C MET A 158 -8.17 26.93 -3.50
N GLN A 159 -7.77 27.16 -4.75
CA GLN A 159 -6.60 26.57 -5.35
C GLN A 159 -5.31 26.84 -4.57
N PHE A 160 -4.51 25.80 -4.35
CA PHE A 160 -3.14 25.91 -3.84
C PHE A 160 -2.09 25.80 -4.96
N SER A 161 -0.88 26.33 -4.71
CA SER A 161 0.14 26.54 -5.75
C SER A 161 0.66 25.27 -6.43
N GLN A 162 0.57 24.10 -5.79
CA GLN A 162 1.11 22.84 -6.33
C GLN A 162 0.03 21.92 -6.92
N ILE A 163 -1.20 22.41 -7.11
CA ILE A 163 -2.30 21.59 -7.65
C ILE A 163 -1.95 20.94 -8.99
N SER A 164 -1.28 21.66 -9.90
CA SER A 164 -0.94 21.14 -11.23
C SER A 164 0.06 19.99 -11.15
N ALA A 165 1.01 20.06 -10.21
CA ALA A 165 1.97 18.98 -9.97
C ALA A 165 1.28 17.73 -9.40
N LEU A 166 0.34 17.93 -8.46
CA LEU A 166 -0.44 16.84 -7.89
C LEU A 166 -1.31 16.16 -8.96
N MET A 167 -2.07 16.94 -9.73
CA MET A 167 -2.89 16.42 -10.83
C MET A 167 -2.06 15.66 -11.88
N SER A 168 -0.91 16.21 -12.28
CA SER A 168 0.01 15.56 -13.21
C SER A 168 0.53 14.22 -12.68
N ALA A 169 0.84 14.15 -11.38
CA ALA A 169 1.32 12.93 -10.75
C ALA A 169 0.28 11.78 -10.80
N PHE A 170 -1.01 12.09 -10.89
CA PHE A 170 -2.09 11.11 -10.93
C PHE A 170 -2.87 11.12 -12.24
N SER A 171 -2.35 11.77 -13.28
CA SER A 171 -2.98 11.89 -14.60
C SER A 171 -4.44 12.38 -14.53
N VAL A 172 -4.73 13.30 -13.61
CA VAL A 172 -6.05 13.90 -13.47
C VAL A 172 -6.23 14.97 -14.54
N SER A 173 -7.13 14.72 -15.49
CA SER A 173 -7.41 15.61 -16.63
C SER A 173 -8.84 16.17 -16.64
N GLY A 174 -9.67 15.82 -15.65
CA GLY A 174 -11.06 16.25 -15.59
C GLY A 174 -11.69 16.10 -14.21
N PHE A 175 -12.73 16.90 -14.00
CA PHE A 175 -13.41 17.07 -12.73
C PHE A 175 -14.88 16.61 -12.79
N PRO A 176 -15.43 16.00 -11.73
CA PRO A 176 -14.69 15.56 -10.54
C PRO A 176 -13.85 14.30 -10.83
N THR A 177 -12.77 14.13 -10.10
CA THR A 177 -12.04 12.87 -10.00
C THR A 177 -11.69 12.63 -8.54
N ALA A 178 -12.08 11.50 -7.96
CA ALA A 178 -11.63 11.11 -6.62
C ALA A 178 -10.74 9.86 -6.70
N ILE A 179 -9.68 9.82 -5.89
CA ILE A 179 -8.71 8.71 -5.87
C ILE A 179 -8.56 8.18 -4.45
N ILE A 180 -8.72 6.87 -4.30
CA ILE A 180 -8.68 6.13 -3.04
C ILE A 180 -7.26 5.58 -2.86
N ASN A 181 -6.62 5.92 -1.74
CA ASN A 181 -5.24 5.55 -1.37
C ASN A 181 -4.20 5.79 -2.48
N ARG A 182 -4.44 6.75 -3.39
CA ARG A 182 -3.61 6.95 -4.60
C ARG A 182 -3.43 5.69 -5.46
N GLU A 183 -4.28 4.70 -5.27
CA GLU A 183 -4.21 3.38 -5.89
C GLU A 183 -5.30 3.23 -6.94
N GLN A 184 -6.50 3.73 -6.65
CA GLN A 184 -7.68 3.41 -7.42
C GLN A 184 -8.59 4.63 -7.54
N LYS A 185 -8.98 4.97 -8.77
CA LYS A 185 -10.04 5.98 -8.99
C LYS A 185 -11.37 5.50 -8.39
N TRP A 186 -12.06 6.37 -7.67
CA TRP A 186 -13.40 6.08 -7.14
C TRP A 186 -14.41 6.04 -8.29
N THR A 187 -15.02 4.88 -8.45
CA THR A 187 -15.97 4.57 -9.53
C THR A 187 -17.17 5.50 -9.48
N SER A 188 -17.48 6.10 -10.63
CA SER A 188 -18.67 6.93 -10.82
C SER A 188 -19.92 6.05 -11.04
N PRO A 189 -21.10 6.44 -10.53
CA PRO A 189 -21.33 7.56 -9.61
C PRO A 189 -20.87 7.22 -8.19
N GLN A 190 -20.06 8.10 -7.58
CA GLN A 190 -19.42 7.87 -6.28
C GLN A 190 -20.42 7.60 -5.14
N PRO A 191 -21.58 8.27 -5.05
CA PRO A 191 -22.58 8.00 -4.02
C PRO A 191 -23.09 6.55 -4.01
N ASN A 192 -23.07 5.85 -5.15
CA ASN A 192 -23.50 4.44 -5.22
C ASN A 192 -22.34 3.45 -4.94
N ASN A 193 -21.13 3.96 -4.74
CA ASN A 193 -19.90 3.17 -4.64
C ASN A 193 -19.10 3.50 -3.37
N VAL A 194 -19.73 3.98 -2.30
CA VAL A 194 -19.06 4.27 -1.01
C VAL A 194 -18.36 3.02 -0.45
N ALA A 195 -18.95 1.84 -0.65
CA ALA A 195 -18.37 0.55 -0.30
C ALA A 195 -16.97 0.30 -0.93
N GLN A 196 -16.63 0.95 -2.05
CA GLN A 196 -15.30 0.86 -2.65
C GLN A 196 -14.22 1.45 -1.73
N VAL A 197 -14.56 2.51 -0.99
CA VAL A 197 -13.69 3.18 -0.04
C VAL A 197 -13.61 2.38 1.26
N THR A 198 -14.75 2.04 1.85
CA THR A 198 -14.80 1.32 3.14
C THR A 198 -14.21 -0.09 3.06
N ALA A 199 -14.28 -0.76 1.90
CA ALA A 199 -13.59 -2.04 1.69
C ALA A 199 -12.06 -1.97 1.86
N LYS A 200 -11.45 -0.77 1.75
CA LYS A 200 -10.00 -0.60 2.01
C LYS A 200 -9.66 -0.71 3.50
N LEU A 201 -10.62 -0.45 4.40
CA LEU A 201 -10.41 -0.52 5.85
C LEU A 201 -10.19 -1.96 6.34
N ALA A 202 -10.70 -2.96 5.61
CA ALA A 202 -10.46 -4.37 5.91
C ALA A 202 -9.04 -4.85 5.55
N GLN A 203 -8.24 -4.02 4.88
CA GLN A 203 -6.86 -4.35 4.53
C GLN A 203 -5.94 -4.19 5.74
N LYS A 204 -4.83 -4.93 5.74
CA LYS A 204 -3.80 -4.80 6.77
C LYS A 204 -3.04 -3.48 6.59
N ALA A 205 -2.75 -2.80 7.69
CA ALA A 205 -1.80 -1.69 7.74
C ALA A 205 -0.61 -2.11 8.60
N TYR A 206 0.60 -1.80 8.13
CA TYR A 206 1.84 -2.01 8.89
C TYR A 206 2.57 -0.69 9.18
N ILE A 207 1.87 0.43 9.02
CA ILE A 207 2.36 1.76 9.40
C ILE A 207 1.35 2.34 10.40
N GLY A 208 1.79 2.59 11.62
CA GLY A 208 1.06 3.34 12.62
C GLY A 208 1.41 4.82 12.50
N LEU A 209 0.43 5.71 12.65
CA LEU A 209 0.62 7.17 12.56
C LEU A 209 -0.11 7.87 13.70
N ALA A 210 0.53 8.89 14.24
CA ALA A 210 -0.06 9.85 15.16
C ALA A 210 0.42 11.27 14.84
N ILE A 211 -0.44 12.26 15.05
CA ILE A 211 -0.15 13.67 14.79
C ILE A 211 -0.56 14.46 16.04
N ASN A 212 0.35 15.28 16.55
CA ASN A 212 0.12 16.11 17.74
C ASN A 212 0.39 17.59 17.39
N PRO A 213 -0.53 18.26 16.68
CA PRO A 213 -0.36 19.65 16.27
C PRO A 213 -0.67 20.61 17.42
N THR A 214 0.22 21.57 17.67
CA THR A 214 0.05 22.65 18.64
C THR A 214 0.26 24.00 17.97
N ILE A 215 -0.38 25.06 18.48
CA ILE A 215 -0.31 26.40 17.86
C ILE A 215 0.10 27.46 18.89
N ASP A 216 1.00 28.35 18.48
CA ASP A 216 1.30 29.60 19.18
C ASP A 216 1.05 30.79 18.23
N GLY A 217 0.00 31.56 18.53
CA GLY A 217 -0.50 32.62 17.65
C GLY A 217 -1.01 32.08 16.31
N ARG A 218 -0.14 32.10 15.29
CA ARG A 218 -0.34 31.52 13.94
C ARG A 218 0.78 30.54 13.54
N ASN A 219 1.73 30.28 14.42
CA ASN A 219 2.80 29.32 14.19
C ASN A 219 2.32 27.94 14.65
N LEU A 220 2.07 27.07 13.69
CA LEU A 220 1.68 25.69 13.90
C LEU A 220 2.94 24.82 14.02
N ASN A 221 3.08 24.12 15.14
CA ASN A 221 4.09 23.10 15.38
C ASN A 221 3.44 21.73 15.28
N ILE A 222 3.95 20.87 14.40
CA ILE A 222 3.31 19.60 14.04
C ILE A 222 4.28 18.48 14.36
N ASN A 223 4.06 17.82 15.48
CA ASN A 223 4.79 16.61 15.81
C ASN A 223 4.12 15.41 15.13
N THR A 224 4.85 14.75 14.24
CA THR A 224 4.41 13.54 13.54
C THR A 224 5.18 12.34 14.07
N LYS A 225 4.45 11.28 14.44
CA LYS A 225 5.01 10.01 14.90
C LYS A 225 4.58 8.89 13.98
N MET A 226 5.50 7.99 13.69
CA MET A 226 5.26 6.83 12.87
C MET A 226 5.87 5.59 13.54
N SER A 227 5.16 4.48 13.51
CA SER A 227 5.71 3.17 13.90
C SER A 227 5.63 2.20 12.73
N ILE A 228 6.73 1.50 12.46
CA ILE A 228 6.93 0.70 11.26
C ILE A 228 6.86 -0.78 11.60
N GLY A 229 5.75 -1.42 11.23
CA GLY A 229 5.47 -2.83 11.53
C GLY A 229 5.94 -3.82 10.47
N TYR A 230 6.53 -3.37 9.36
CA TYR A 230 7.00 -4.22 8.28
C TYR A 230 8.40 -3.84 7.81
N ASN A 231 9.08 -4.77 7.14
CA ASN A 231 10.46 -4.59 6.71
C ASN A 231 10.56 -3.81 5.38
N TYR A 232 10.05 -2.58 5.38
CA TYR A 232 10.16 -1.66 4.24
C TYR A 232 11.62 -1.26 4.01
N SER A 233 11.98 -0.95 2.77
CA SER A 233 13.34 -0.45 2.44
C SER A 233 13.39 1.07 2.22
N VAL A 234 12.29 1.66 1.72
CA VAL A 234 12.19 3.10 1.46
C VAL A 234 10.77 3.54 1.75
N LEU A 235 10.62 4.53 2.64
CA LEU A 235 9.33 5.16 2.93
C LEU A 235 9.40 6.65 2.62
N LYS A 236 8.24 7.21 2.24
CA LYS A 236 8.06 8.65 2.06
C LYS A 236 6.93 9.16 2.94
N LEU A 237 7.15 10.27 3.63
CA LEU A 237 6.19 10.94 4.50
C LEU A 237 5.61 12.18 3.80
N GLY A 238 4.30 12.17 3.61
CA GLY A 238 3.53 13.33 3.18
C GLY A 238 2.94 14.07 4.38
N VAL A 239 3.05 15.40 4.41
CA VAL A 239 2.41 16.24 5.43
C VAL A 239 1.70 17.40 4.76
N TYR A 240 0.37 17.41 4.85
CA TYR A 240 -0.51 18.37 4.23
C TYR A 240 -1.22 19.23 5.27
N ILE A 241 -1.48 20.48 4.90
CA ILE A 241 -2.37 21.40 5.61
C ILE A 241 -3.67 21.47 4.83
N ILE A 242 -4.78 21.17 5.49
CA ILE A 242 -6.12 21.33 4.94
C ILE A 242 -6.91 22.35 5.76
N GLU A 243 -7.91 22.98 5.15
CA GLU A 243 -8.79 23.96 5.78
C GLU A 243 -10.26 23.56 5.58
N ASP A 244 -11.02 23.66 6.67
CA ASP A 244 -12.42 23.30 6.73
C ASP A 244 -13.34 24.52 6.62
N ASN A 245 -14.62 24.29 6.34
CA ASN A 245 -15.70 25.29 6.35
C ASN A 245 -15.43 26.57 5.53
N LEU A 246 -14.88 26.42 4.33
CA LEU A 246 -14.72 27.54 3.39
C LEU A 246 -16.02 27.79 2.62
N GLU A 247 -16.51 29.02 2.60
CA GLU A 247 -17.78 29.35 1.96
C GLU A 247 -17.57 29.98 0.58
N TYR A 248 -18.00 29.27 -0.47
CA TYR A 248 -18.02 29.76 -1.85
C TYR A 248 -19.24 29.20 -2.59
N ASP A 249 -19.65 29.86 -3.67
CA ASP A 249 -20.73 29.33 -4.50
C ASP A 249 -20.23 28.16 -5.34
N GLN A 250 -21.04 27.11 -5.47
CA GLN A 250 -20.72 25.89 -6.23
C GLN A 250 -21.74 25.66 -7.34
N GLU A 251 -21.28 25.51 -8.58
CA GLU A 251 -22.10 25.06 -9.71
C GLU A 251 -22.62 23.65 -9.47
N ASN A 252 -23.85 23.36 -9.89
CA ASN A 252 -24.50 22.07 -9.61
C ASN A 252 -25.41 21.58 -10.74
N TYR A 253 -25.11 20.40 -11.26
CA TYR A 253 -25.86 19.66 -12.28
C TYR A 253 -26.55 18.42 -11.71
N THR A 254 -26.52 18.27 -10.38
CA THR A 254 -27.09 17.12 -9.67
C THR A 254 -28.40 17.51 -8.98
N SER A 255 -29.20 16.50 -8.63
CA SER A 255 -30.36 16.70 -7.75
C SER A 255 -29.99 16.73 -6.26
N TYR A 256 -28.71 16.52 -5.91
CA TYR A 256 -28.24 16.68 -4.54
C TYR A 256 -28.40 18.14 -4.12
N TYR A 257 -28.53 18.38 -2.80
CA TYR A 257 -28.70 19.73 -2.25
C TYR A 257 -29.90 20.49 -2.83
N ASN A 258 -31.05 19.81 -2.94
CA ASN A 258 -32.31 20.33 -3.47
C ASN A 258 -32.30 20.71 -4.97
N GLY A 259 -31.27 20.32 -5.72
CA GLY A 259 -31.22 20.52 -7.17
C GLY A 259 -31.10 21.97 -7.64
N ALA A 260 -30.70 22.89 -6.76
CA ALA A 260 -30.42 24.26 -7.16
C ALA A 260 -29.22 24.28 -8.13
N ALA A 261 -29.33 25.03 -9.23
CA ALA A 261 -28.28 25.10 -10.26
C ALA A 261 -26.96 25.69 -9.74
N VAL A 262 -27.05 26.58 -8.74
CA VAL A 262 -25.90 27.11 -7.99
C VAL A 262 -26.20 26.96 -6.51
N LEU A 263 -25.32 26.28 -5.79
CA LEU A 263 -25.36 26.15 -4.34
C LEU A 263 -24.70 27.39 -3.73
N ARG A 264 -25.51 28.34 -3.29
CA ARG A 264 -25.01 29.61 -2.74
C ARG A 264 -24.47 29.41 -1.32
N GLY A 265 -23.30 29.99 -1.04
CA GLY A 265 -22.64 29.86 0.26
C GLY A 265 -22.37 28.40 0.64
N PHE A 266 -22.01 27.58 -0.35
CA PHE A 266 -21.71 26.16 -0.14
C PHE A 266 -20.44 26.03 0.70
N LYS A 267 -20.47 25.13 1.69
CA LYS A 267 -19.34 24.86 2.56
C LYS A 267 -18.44 23.81 1.94
N HIS A 268 -17.20 24.19 1.70
CA HIS A 268 -16.13 23.33 1.25
C HIS A 268 -15.31 22.86 2.44
N HIS A 269 -15.17 21.55 2.54
CA HIS A 269 -14.51 20.86 3.65
C HIS A 269 -13.17 20.28 3.20
N ASN A 270 -12.24 20.14 4.14
CA ASN A 270 -10.97 19.44 3.95
C ASN A 270 -10.13 19.95 2.75
N VAL A 271 -10.19 21.25 2.44
CA VAL A 271 -9.55 21.86 1.28
C VAL A 271 -8.03 21.89 1.44
N LEU A 272 -7.28 21.31 0.51
CA LEU A 272 -5.83 21.32 0.52
C LEU A 272 -5.27 22.74 0.33
N ARG A 273 -4.54 23.24 1.33
CA ARG A 273 -3.95 24.58 1.32
C ARG A 273 -2.43 24.58 1.15
N ALA A 274 -1.74 23.59 1.70
CA ALA A 274 -0.28 23.49 1.59
C ALA A 274 0.22 22.05 1.72
N SER A 275 1.42 21.82 1.20
CA SER A 275 2.24 20.64 1.45
C SER A 275 3.53 21.09 2.14
N LEU A 276 3.83 20.52 3.31
CA LEU A 276 5.04 20.83 4.09
C LEU A 276 6.22 19.93 3.71
N THR A 277 5.96 18.90 2.93
CA THR A 277 6.95 18.05 2.26
C THR A 277 6.79 18.20 0.74
N ASN A 278 7.61 17.49 -0.05
CA ASN A 278 7.29 17.27 -1.45
C ASN A 278 5.83 16.80 -1.59
N ILE A 279 5.12 17.21 -2.65
CA ILE A 279 3.71 16.87 -2.84
C ILE A 279 3.43 15.34 -2.89
N LEU A 280 4.45 14.53 -3.17
CA LEU A 280 4.37 13.07 -3.10
C LEU A 280 5.02 12.46 -1.85
N GLY A 281 5.44 13.30 -0.91
CA GLY A 281 6.14 12.94 0.33
C GLY A 281 7.66 13.04 0.24
N ASP A 282 8.28 13.35 1.36
CA ASP A 282 9.74 13.36 1.52
C ASP A 282 10.23 11.97 1.95
N GLN A 283 11.32 11.49 1.35
CA GLN A 283 11.93 10.23 1.74
C GLN A 283 12.51 10.31 3.16
N LEU A 284 12.25 9.29 3.96
CA LEU A 284 12.88 9.12 5.27
C LEU A 284 14.38 8.78 5.15
N PRO A 285 15.21 9.14 6.15
CA PRO A 285 16.56 8.60 6.24
C PRO A 285 16.54 7.07 6.24
N ASN A 286 17.43 6.44 5.47
CA ASN A 286 17.39 4.98 5.28
C ASN A 286 17.63 4.20 6.58
N ASP A 287 18.41 4.76 7.50
CA ASP A 287 18.69 4.24 8.84
C ASP A 287 17.49 4.37 9.80
N GLU A 288 16.46 5.12 9.45
CA GLU A 288 15.20 5.24 10.21
C GLU A 288 14.09 4.30 9.68
N VAL A 289 14.34 3.59 8.58
CA VAL A 289 13.37 2.65 7.99
C VAL A 289 13.71 1.22 8.40
N GLY A 290 12.69 0.43 8.74
CA GLY A 290 12.83 -0.99 9.06
C GLY A 290 11.74 -1.50 10.01
N HIS A 291 11.61 -2.82 10.10
CA HIS A 291 10.65 -3.44 11.03
C HIS A 291 10.97 -3.05 12.48
N GLY A 292 9.92 -2.71 13.24
CA GLY A 292 9.99 -2.39 14.66
C GLY A 292 10.56 -1.00 14.98
N LYS A 293 10.91 -0.20 13.96
CA LYS A 293 11.41 1.16 14.17
C LYS A 293 10.27 2.15 14.34
N ASP A 294 10.54 3.15 15.17
CA ASP A 294 9.72 4.34 15.30
C ASP A 294 10.47 5.53 14.68
N TYR A 295 9.72 6.45 14.10
CA TYR A 295 10.25 7.67 13.50
C TYR A 295 9.40 8.86 13.93
N GLU A 296 10.06 9.95 14.30
CA GLU A 296 9.41 11.17 14.75
C GLU A 296 10.02 12.37 14.02
N LYS A 297 9.16 13.26 13.51
CA LYS A 297 9.59 14.50 12.87
C LYS A 297 8.63 15.62 13.20
N THR A 298 9.21 16.77 13.55
CA THR A 298 8.46 18.00 13.79
C THR A 298 8.53 18.91 12.58
N PHE A 299 7.38 19.43 12.15
CA PHE A 299 7.26 20.45 11.11
C PHE A 299 6.76 21.76 11.73
N ASN A 300 7.18 22.89 11.16
CA ASN A 300 6.68 24.20 11.54
C ASN A 300 6.02 24.86 10.34
N TYR A 301 4.88 25.50 10.55
CA TYR A 301 4.12 26.18 9.50
C TYR A 301 3.50 27.46 10.06
N SER A 302 3.82 28.60 9.44
CA SER A 302 3.14 29.87 9.76
C SER A 302 1.86 29.95 8.94
N ILE A 303 0.70 29.84 9.60
CA ILE A 303 -0.61 29.88 8.95
C ILE A 303 -0.83 31.26 8.32
N PRO A 304 -0.97 31.35 6.98
CA PRO A 304 -1.22 32.61 6.28
C PRO A 304 -2.46 33.34 6.81
N ALA A 305 -2.43 34.67 6.78
CA ALA A 305 -3.48 35.51 7.36
C ALA A 305 -4.86 35.28 6.73
N GLN A 306 -4.90 34.95 5.44
CA GLN A 306 -6.12 34.66 4.69
C GLN A 306 -6.76 33.30 5.03
N TYR A 307 -6.08 32.44 5.79
CA TYR A 307 -6.64 31.17 6.26
C TYR A 307 -7.22 31.34 7.67
N ASN A 308 -8.38 30.73 7.89
CA ASN A 308 -8.98 30.63 9.20
C ASN A 308 -8.28 29.54 10.00
N LYS A 309 -7.42 29.95 10.94
CA LYS A 309 -6.61 29.04 11.74
C LYS A 309 -7.45 28.05 12.57
N GLU A 310 -8.68 28.42 12.96
CA GLU A 310 -9.59 27.56 13.73
C GLU A 310 -10.14 26.39 12.90
N ASN A 311 -10.04 26.48 11.57
CA ASN A 311 -10.51 25.46 10.65
C ASN A 311 -9.36 24.63 10.05
N ILE A 312 -8.13 24.82 10.51
CA ILE A 312 -6.97 24.11 9.97
C ILE A 312 -6.87 22.71 10.58
N LYS A 313 -6.64 21.72 9.72
CA LYS A 313 -6.31 20.35 10.09
C LYS A 313 -5.01 19.93 9.41
N VAL A 314 -4.36 18.92 9.97
CA VAL A 314 -3.11 18.35 9.43
C VAL A 314 -3.39 16.94 8.96
N VAL A 315 -2.99 16.63 7.73
CA VAL A 315 -3.03 15.27 7.18
C VAL A 315 -1.61 14.74 7.04
N VAL A 316 -1.36 13.53 7.53
CA VAL A 316 -0.11 12.79 7.34
C VAL A 316 -0.42 11.50 6.60
N PHE A 317 0.42 11.15 5.62
CA PHE A 317 0.32 9.88 4.90
C PHE A 317 1.70 9.32 4.58
N VAL A 318 1.77 8.01 4.34
CA VAL A 318 3.03 7.32 4.04
C VAL A 318 2.89 6.48 2.77
N THR A 319 3.91 6.53 1.90
CA THR A 319 4.03 5.66 0.72
C THR A 319 5.37 4.90 0.71
N GLU A 320 5.49 3.89 -0.15
CA GLU A 320 6.71 3.07 -0.28
C GLU A 320 7.49 3.38 -1.57
N GLY A 321 8.78 3.71 -1.44
CA GLY A 321 9.70 3.83 -2.57
C GLY A 321 9.22 4.75 -3.69
N SER A 322 9.12 4.21 -4.90
CA SER A 322 8.57 4.91 -6.08
C SER A 322 7.05 4.75 -6.22
N SER A 323 6.43 3.87 -5.43
CA SER A 323 4.98 3.72 -5.39
C SER A 323 4.35 4.97 -4.80
N LYS A 324 3.27 5.42 -5.43
CA LYS A 324 2.45 6.53 -4.93
C LYS A 324 1.31 6.05 -4.02
N VAL A 325 1.13 4.73 -3.89
CA VAL A 325 0.05 4.14 -3.09
C VAL A 325 0.27 4.45 -1.61
N VAL A 326 -0.80 4.93 -0.97
CA VAL A 326 -0.82 5.25 0.46
C VAL A 326 -0.92 3.97 1.28
N LEU A 327 0.11 3.69 2.08
CA LEU A 327 0.16 2.57 3.02
C LEU A 327 -0.76 2.81 4.21
N ASN A 328 -0.73 4.01 4.79
CA ASN A 328 -1.68 4.48 5.80
C ASN A 328 -1.69 6.02 5.84
N SER A 329 -2.73 6.58 6.46
CA SER A 329 -2.90 8.02 6.65
C SER A 329 -3.51 8.33 8.01
N ARG A 330 -3.37 9.59 8.44
CA ARG A 330 -4.02 10.14 9.62
C ARG A 330 -4.36 11.61 9.40
N VAL A 331 -5.40 12.10 10.06
CA VAL A 331 -5.75 13.51 10.13
C VAL A 331 -5.83 13.90 11.61
N ALA A 332 -5.48 15.15 11.93
CA ALA A 332 -5.64 15.71 13.27
C ALA A 332 -6.09 17.17 13.20
N GLU A 333 -6.96 17.56 14.13
CA GLU A 333 -7.30 18.95 14.38
C GLU A 333 -6.24 19.62 15.27
N ILE A 334 -6.10 20.94 15.19
CA ILE A 334 -5.16 21.66 16.06
C ILE A 334 -5.54 21.46 17.54
N GLY A 335 -4.55 21.09 18.35
CA GLY A 335 -4.74 20.80 19.78
C GLY A 335 -5.08 19.35 20.09
N GLU A 336 -5.33 18.51 19.08
CA GLU A 336 -5.53 17.08 19.28
C GLU A 336 -4.22 16.41 19.74
N THR A 337 -4.34 15.44 20.66
CA THR A 337 -3.25 14.56 21.06
C THR A 337 -3.60 13.13 20.65
N GLN A 338 -2.81 12.56 19.75
CA GLN A 338 -2.99 11.23 19.20
C GLN A 338 -1.88 10.29 19.64
N GLU A 339 -2.25 9.03 19.84
CA GLU A 339 -1.34 7.91 20.04
C GLU A 339 -1.40 6.94 18.85
N ILE A 340 -0.35 6.14 18.70
CA ILE A 340 -0.32 5.12 17.66
C ILE A 340 -1.29 3.99 18.01
N GLU A 341 -2.29 3.80 17.17
CA GLU A 341 -3.30 2.76 17.33
C GLU A 341 -2.85 1.45 16.69
N LYS A 342 -2.64 0.43 17.51
CA LYS A 342 -2.48 -0.95 17.03
C LYS A 342 -3.81 -1.48 16.51
N LYS A 343 -3.76 -2.48 15.65
CA LYS A 343 -4.96 -3.21 15.24
C LYS A 343 -5.50 -3.99 16.44
N GLU A 344 -6.79 -3.82 16.74
CA GLU A 344 -7.52 -4.57 17.75
C GLU A 344 -7.68 -6.06 17.41
#